data_AF-A0A271IWU7-F1
#
_entry.id   AF-A0A271IWU7-F1
#
_cell.length_a   1.000
_cell.length_b   1.000
_cell.length_c   1.000
_cell.angle_alpha   90.00
_cell.angle_beta   90.00
_cell.angle_gamma   90.00
#
_symmetry.space_group_name_H-M   'P 1'
#
loop_
_entity.id
_entity.type
_entity.pdbx_description
1 polymer ?
#
loop_
_entity_poly.entity_id
_entity_poly.type
_entity_poly.pdbx_seq_one_letter_code
_entity_poly.pdbx_strand_id
1 'polypeptide(L)'
;MPYDTLRTLDDPADLARYLDLKAERQRLDAEIRALEPTIYSALLDEDRATADVLGHTLAVRTRRTYEYGPAVDRLAGELKALKTYEEKAGVAACVRATGYVVVTRSAPAEPDRRAA
;
A
#
# COMPACT_ATOMS: atom_id res chain seq x y z
N MET A 1 23.62 17.62 5.72
CA MET A 1 23.94 16.33 5.09
C MET A 1 23.56 16.45 3.62
N PRO A 2 24.48 16.28 2.66
CA PRO A 2 24.08 16.20 1.26
C PRO A 2 23.26 14.92 1.11
N TYR A 3 21.97 15.07 0.78
CA TYR A 3 21.17 13.93 0.34
C TYR A 3 21.78 13.48 -0.99
N ASP A 4 22.08 12.20 -1.13
CA ASP A 4 22.39 11.63 -2.46
C ASP A 4 21.18 11.88 -3.36
N THR A 5 21.28 12.91 -4.20
CA THR A 5 20.22 13.31 -5.12
C THR A 5 20.16 12.32 -6.28
N LEU A 6 18.96 12.10 -6.80
CA LEU A 6 18.78 11.35 -8.04
C LEU A 6 19.56 12.08 -9.16
N ARG A 7 20.56 11.41 -9.74
CA ARG A 7 21.56 12.02 -10.65
C ARG A 7 20.94 12.71 -11.87
N THR A 8 19.75 12.29 -12.27
CA THR A 8 19.01 12.78 -13.45
C THR A 8 17.78 13.60 -13.08
N LEU A 9 17.63 13.99 -11.81
CA LEU A 9 16.53 14.84 -11.37
C LEU A 9 16.95 16.30 -11.51
N ASP A 10 16.19 17.05 -12.31
CA ASP A 10 16.51 18.43 -12.67
C ASP A 10 16.45 19.38 -11.46
N ASP A 11 15.45 19.21 -10.58
CA ASP A 11 15.31 19.98 -9.34
C ASP A 11 15.35 19.08 -8.10
N PRO A 12 16.43 19.12 -7.29
CA PRO A 12 16.49 18.42 -6.02
C PRO A 12 15.35 18.74 -5.04
N ALA A 13 14.72 19.93 -5.14
CA ALA A 13 13.59 20.32 -4.32
C ALA A 13 12.35 19.46 -4.59
N ASP A 14 12.18 18.92 -5.80
CA ASP A 14 11.07 18.03 -6.14
C ASP A 14 11.15 16.72 -5.36
N LEU A 15 12.35 16.17 -5.15
CA LEU A 15 12.54 14.96 -4.36
C LEU A 15 12.18 15.21 -2.90
N ALA A 16 12.62 16.33 -2.33
CA ALA A 16 12.27 16.71 -0.96
C ALA A 16 10.74 16.85 -0.81
N ARG A 17 10.12 17.61 -1.72
CA ARG A 17 8.66 17.80 -1.72
C ARG A 17 7.91 16.49 -1.89
N TYR A 18 8.37 15.60 -2.76
CA TYR A 18 7.78 14.28 -2.96
C TYR A 18 7.82 13.43 -1.68
N LEU A 19 8.96 13.40 -0.99
CA LEU A 19 9.12 12.67 0.27
C LEU A 19 8.25 13.26 1.39
N ASP A 20 8.17 14.58 1.49
CA ASP A 20 7.29 15.27 2.44
C ASP A 20 5.82 14.91 2.20
N LEU A 21 5.37 14.93 0.94
CA LEU A 21 4.00 14.55 0.59
C LEU A 21 3.72 13.07 0.91
N LYS A 22 4.70 12.18 0.75
CA LYS A 22 4.55 10.77 1.14
C LYS A 22 4.40 10.60 2.64
N ALA A 23 5.21 11.32 3.43
CA ALA A 23 5.13 11.31 4.88
C ALA A 23 3.79 11.89 5.36
N GLU A 24 3.36 12.99 4.77
CA GLU A 24 2.09 13.65 5.09
C GLU A 24 0.90 12.75 4.76
N ARG A 25 0.89 12.11 3.59
CA ARG A 25 -0.14 11.13 3.24
C ARG A 25 -0.19 9.98 4.26
N GLN A 26 0.97 9.46 4.68
CA GLN A 26 1.02 8.40 5.69
C GLN A 26 0.45 8.87 7.04
N ARG A 27 0.72 10.12 7.44
CA ARG A 27 0.16 10.72 8.65
C ARG A 27 -1.36 10.83 8.55
N LEU A 28 -1.86 11.41 7.46
CA LEU A 28 -3.31 11.56 7.21
C LEU A 28 -4.03 10.21 7.15
N ASP A 29 -3.45 9.21 6.48
CA ASP A 29 -4.00 7.85 6.42
C ASP A 29 -4.10 7.24 7.83
N ALA A 30 -3.11 7.48 8.70
CA ALA A 30 -3.14 7.00 10.08
C ALA A 30 -4.21 7.72 10.93
N GLU A 31 -4.35 9.03 10.77
CA GLU A 31 -5.39 9.84 11.45
C GLU A 31 -6.79 9.39 11.04
N ILE A 32 -7.03 9.18 9.74
CA ILE A 32 -8.31 8.65 9.23
C ILE A 32 -8.60 7.28 9.84
N ARG A 33 -7.63 6.36 9.81
CA ARG A 33 -7.79 5.01 10.41
C ARG A 33 -8.05 5.04 11.90
N ALA A 34 -7.54 6.05 12.62
CA ALA A 34 -7.83 6.22 14.04
C ALA A 34 -9.29 6.65 14.29
N LEU A 35 -9.89 7.38 13.35
CA LEU A 35 -11.30 7.82 13.42
C LEU A 35 -12.28 6.75 12.93
N GLU A 36 -11.86 5.86 12.03
CA GLU A 36 -12.71 4.82 11.42
C GLU A 36 -13.55 4.02 12.43
N PRO A 37 -13.03 3.52 13.57
CA PRO A 37 -13.84 2.77 14.53
C PRO A 37 -14.99 3.60 15.14
N THR A 38 -14.73 4.87 15.46
CA THR A 38 -15.73 5.78 16.02
C THR A 38 -16.83 6.06 15.01
N ILE A 39 -16.46 6.37 13.75
CA ILE A 39 -17.42 6.63 12.68
C ILE A 39 -18.20 5.35 12.32
N TYR A 40 -17.53 4.20 12.28
CA TYR A 40 -18.16 2.91 12.04
C TYR A 40 -19.21 2.58 13.10
N SER A 41 -18.89 2.81 14.38
CA SER A 41 -19.80 2.55 15.50
C SER A 41 -21.02 3.48 15.44
N ALA A 42 -20.80 4.78 15.18
CA ALA A 42 -21.89 5.74 15.02
C ALA A 42 -22.82 5.38 13.85
N LEU A 43 -22.28 4.91 12.73
CA LEU A 43 -23.10 4.48 11.59
C LEU A 43 -23.87 3.19 11.87
N LEU A 44 -23.40 2.28 12.74
CA LEU A 44 -24.18 1.09 13.09
C LEU A 44 -25.47 1.41 13.85
N ASP A 45 -25.52 2.55 14.55
CA ASP A 45 -26.70 3.02 15.27
C ASP A 45 -27.73 3.71 14.35
N GLU A 46 -27.38 4.00 13.09
CA GLU A 46 -28.29 4.56 12.10
C GLU A 46 -29.20 3.48 11.50
N ASP A 47 -30.48 3.82 11.26
CA ASP A 47 -31.52 2.88 10.79
C ASP A 47 -31.14 2.05 9.54
N ARG A 48 -30.30 2.61 8.67
CA ARG A 48 -29.86 1.99 7.41
C ARG A 48 -28.37 1.70 7.36
N ALA A 49 -27.64 1.94 8.44
CA ALA A 49 -26.18 1.95 8.46
C ALA A 49 -25.54 2.86 7.39
N THR A 50 -26.21 3.97 7.09
CA THR A 50 -25.83 4.98 6.09
C THR A 50 -26.19 6.38 6.55
N ALA A 51 -25.38 7.38 6.21
CA ALA A 51 -25.66 8.79 6.50
C ALA A 51 -25.13 9.71 5.39
N ASP A 52 -25.85 10.79 5.09
CA ASP A 52 -25.40 11.85 4.17
C ASP A 52 -24.95 13.08 4.97
N VAL A 53 -23.65 13.39 4.94
CA VAL A 53 -23.05 14.46 5.75
C VAL A 53 -22.09 15.26 4.87
N LEU A 54 -22.23 16.60 4.86
CA LEU A 54 -21.38 17.52 4.10
C LEU A 54 -21.24 17.18 2.60
N GLY A 55 -22.30 16.64 1.98
CA GLY A 55 -22.28 16.23 0.57
C GLY A 55 -21.61 14.87 0.30
N HIS A 56 -21.31 14.10 1.35
CA HIS A 56 -20.75 12.75 1.27
C HIS A 56 -21.72 11.72 1.83
N THR A 57 -21.88 10.60 1.13
CA THR A 57 -22.62 9.43 1.62
C THR A 57 -21.67 8.47 2.30
N LEU A 58 -21.86 8.27 3.60
CA LEU A 58 -21.18 7.24 4.39
C LEU A 58 -22.04 5.99 4.44
N ALA A 59 -21.42 4.82 4.34
CA ALA A 59 -22.11 3.54 4.43
C ALA A 59 -21.22 2.48 5.07
N VAL A 60 -21.77 1.70 5.97
CA VAL A 60 -21.09 0.54 6.54
C VAL A 60 -20.92 -0.53 5.45
N ARG A 61 -19.69 -1.00 5.27
CA ARG A 61 -19.36 -2.12 4.40
C ARG A 61 -18.48 -3.11 5.16
N THR A 62 -18.83 -4.39 5.07
CA THR A 62 -18.03 -5.46 5.68
C THR A 62 -17.31 -6.24 4.59
N ARG A 63 -15.98 -6.25 4.65
CA ARG A 63 -15.18 -7.21 3.89
C ARG A 63 -15.10 -8.51 4.68
N ARG A 64 -15.55 -9.61 4.09
CA ARG A 64 -15.36 -10.95 4.66
C ARG A 64 -14.05 -11.52 4.15
N THR A 65 -13.23 -11.99 5.08
CA THR A 65 -12.02 -12.78 4.77
C THR A 65 -12.33 -14.23 5.10
N TYR A 66 -12.05 -15.12 4.17
CA TYR A 66 -12.30 -16.55 4.31
C TYR A 66 -10.98 -17.28 4.45
N GLU A 67 -10.95 -18.28 5.32
CA GLU A 67 -9.94 -19.32 5.33
C GLU A 67 -10.44 -20.47 4.47
N TYR A 68 -9.60 -20.92 3.53
CA TYR A 68 -9.96 -22.00 2.62
C TYR A 68 -9.32 -23.31 3.06
N GLY A 69 -9.95 -24.42 2.69
CA GLY A 69 -9.41 -25.74 3.01
C GLY A 69 -8.16 -26.09 2.20
N PRO A 70 -7.36 -27.08 2.63
CA PRO A 70 -6.07 -27.42 2.02
C PRO A 70 -6.11 -27.72 0.52
N ALA A 71 -7.24 -28.24 0.02
CA ALA A 71 -7.42 -28.53 -1.41
C ALA A 71 -7.43 -27.25 -2.27
N VAL A 72 -8.05 -26.18 -1.79
CA VAL A 72 -8.11 -24.89 -2.49
C VAL A 72 -6.73 -24.23 -2.47
N ASP A 73 -6.04 -24.27 -1.33
CA ASP A 73 -4.69 -23.71 -1.22
C ASP A 73 -3.69 -24.41 -2.14
N ARG A 74 -3.79 -25.74 -2.25
CA ARG A 74 -2.98 -26.52 -3.19
C ARG A 74 -3.23 -26.07 -4.63
N LEU A 75 -4.49 -25.98 -5.05
CA LEU A 75 -4.85 -25.54 -6.40
C LEU A 75 -4.42 -24.09 -6.67
N ALA A 76 -4.54 -23.21 -5.69
CA ALA A 76 -4.05 -21.83 -5.79
C ALA A 76 -2.53 -21.79 -5.97
N GLY A 77 -1.79 -22.66 -5.27
CA GLY A 77 -0.35 -22.84 -5.44
C GLY A 77 0.02 -23.35 -6.83
N GLU A 78 -0.65 -24.39 -7.32
CA GLU A 78 -0.47 -24.95 -8.67
C GLU A 78 -0.75 -23.89 -9.76
N LEU A 79 -1.83 -23.13 -9.62
CA LEU A 79 -2.18 -22.05 -10.54
C LEU A 79 -1.12 -20.94 -10.54
N LYS A 80 -0.61 -20.55 -9.36
CA LYS A 80 0.46 -19.55 -9.24
C LYS A 80 1.74 -20.01 -9.94
N ALA A 81 2.10 -21.28 -9.79
CA ALA A 81 3.25 -21.87 -10.47
C ALA A 81 3.08 -21.85 -11.98
N LEU A 82 1.89 -22.21 -12.49
CA LEU A 82 1.59 -22.20 -13.91
C LEU A 82 1.66 -20.78 -14.51
N LYS A 83 1.09 -19.78 -13.84
CA LYS A 83 1.20 -18.36 -14.28
C LYS A 83 2.65 -17.91 -14.40
N THR A 84 3.46 -18.21 -13.38
CA THR A 84 4.89 -17.88 -13.37
C THR A 84 5.64 -18.58 -14.50
N TYR A 85 5.26 -19.82 -14.82
CA TYR A 85 5.84 -20.56 -15.94
C TYR A 85 5.49 -19.90 -17.28
N GLU A 86 4.21 -19.58 -17.53
CA GLU A 86 3.79 -18.94 -18.77
C GLU A 86 4.46 -17.57 -18.99
N GLU A 87 4.61 -16.79 -17.92
CA GLU A 87 5.35 -15.52 -17.94
C GLU A 87 6.81 -15.72 -18.38
N LYS A 88 7.51 -16.69 -17.79
CA LYS A 88 8.93 -16.97 -18.10
C LYS A 88 9.12 -17.63 -19.47
N ALA A 89 8.17 -18.45 -19.89
CA ALA A 89 8.19 -19.16 -21.17
C ALA A 89 7.77 -18.26 -22.35
N GLY A 90 7.33 -17.02 -22.10
CA GLY A 90 6.85 -16.11 -23.15
C GLY A 90 5.48 -16.48 -23.73
N VAL A 91 4.75 -17.39 -23.07
CA VAL A 91 3.38 -17.77 -23.43
C VAL A 91 2.39 -16.71 -22.97
N ALA A 92 2.64 -16.09 -21.81
CA ALA A 92 1.82 -14.99 -21.33
C ALA A 92 2.11 -13.70 -22.10
N ALA A 93 1.06 -13.04 -22.57
CA ALA A 93 1.16 -11.74 -23.23
C ALA A 93 1.13 -10.59 -22.21
N CYS A 94 2.20 -9.81 -22.13
CA CYS A 94 2.23 -8.58 -21.33
C CYS A 94 1.44 -7.47 -22.06
N VAL A 95 0.21 -7.21 -21.61
CA VAL A 95 -0.66 -6.19 -22.23
C VAL A 95 -0.36 -4.76 -21.74
N ARG A 96 0.24 -4.62 -20.55
CA ARG A 96 0.57 -3.32 -19.94
C ARG A 96 1.62 -3.49 -18.85
N ALA A 97 2.61 -2.59 -18.82
CA ALA A 97 3.52 -2.42 -17.69
C ALA A 97 3.39 -0.99 -17.14
N THR A 98 3.23 -0.85 -15.83
CA THR A 98 3.17 0.46 -15.16
C THR A 98 4.18 0.48 -14.02
N GLY A 99 5.17 1.39 -14.10
CA GLY A 99 6.15 1.60 -13.05
C GLY A 99 5.59 2.46 -11.91
N TYR A 100 6.06 2.22 -10.69
CA TYR A 100 5.72 3.03 -9.52
C TYR A 100 6.90 3.12 -8.57
N VAL A 101 6.99 4.21 -7.82
CA VAL A 101 8.05 4.45 -6.83
C VAL A 101 7.60 3.95 -5.46
N VAL A 102 8.41 3.09 -4.84
CA VAL A 102 8.25 2.63 -3.46
C VAL A 102 9.25 3.36 -2.59
N VAL A 103 8.78 3.91 -1.47
CA VAL A 103 9.65 4.55 -0.46
C VAL A 103 9.70 3.62 0.74
N THR A 104 10.87 3.04 1.00
CA THR A 104 11.16 2.26 2.21
C THR A 104 12.21 2.98 3.03
N ARG A 105 12.08 2.99 4.35
CA ARG A 105 13.16 3.48 5.22
C ARG A 105 14.26 2.43 5.26
N SER A 106 15.48 2.85 4.92
CA SER A 106 16.67 2.02 5.17
C SER A 106 16.94 1.95 6.67
N ALA A 107 17.37 0.78 7.17
CA ALA A 107 17.88 0.68 8.54
C ALA A 107 19.10 1.63 8.72
N PRO A 108 19.29 2.23 9.90
CA PRO A 108 20.50 3.00 10.17
C PRO A 108 21.71 2.07 10.00
N ALA A 109 22.70 2.50 9.22
CA ALA A 109 23.94 1.75 9.05
C ALA A 109 24.56 1.48 10.43
N GLU A 110 24.84 0.22 10.73
CA GLU A 110 25.52 -0.16 11.97
C GLU A 110 26.90 0.53 11.98
N PRO A 111 27.31 1.20 13.07
CA PRO A 111 28.61 1.86 13.12
C PRO A 111 29.70 0.81 12.95
N ASP A 112 30.60 1.05 11.99
CA ASP A 112 31.73 0.19 11.67
C ASP A 112 32.59 -0.06 12.92
N ARG A 113 32.48 -1.25 13.50
CA ARG A 113 33.23 -1.65 14.70
C ARG A 113 34.69 -2.03 14.39
N ARG A 114 35.21 -1.73 13.20
CA ARG A 114 36.60 -2.03 12.81
C ARG A 114 37.57 -0.85 12.91
N ALA A 115 37.16 0.28 13.48
CA ALA A 115 38.03 1.44 13.73
C ALA A 115 38.25 1.69 15.23
N ALA A 116 38.53 0.65 16.01
CA ALA A 116 39.02 0.74 17.40
C ALA A 116 40.28 -0.10 17.57
#